data_AF-A0A6M3XTC6-F1
#
_entry.id   AF-A0A6M3XTC6-F1
#
_cell.length_a   1.000
_cell.length_b   1.000
_cell.length_c   1.000
_cell.angle_alpha   90.00
_cell.angle_beta   90.00
_cell.angle_gamma   90.00
#
_symmetry.space_group_name_H-M   'P 1'
#
loop_
_entity.id
_entity.type
_entity.pdbx_description
1 polymer ?
#
loop_
_entity_poly.entity_id
_entity_poly.type
_entity_poly.pdbx_seq_one_letter_code
_entity_poly.pdbx_strand_id
1 'polypeptide(L)' 'MPHKKKSFPLSVYPETAAEIKRLCKARDERPATFLDRAIAREIKRMGKGESKT' A
#
# COMPACT_ATOMS: atom_id res chain seq x y z
N MET A 1 -1.51 -25.79 -3.79
CA MET A 1 -1.35 -24.92 -4.97
C MET A 1 -0.83 -23.56 -4.48
N PRO A 2 0.43 -23.18 -4.71
CA PRO A 2 0.91 -21.85 -4.30
C PRO A 2 0.21 -20.77 -5.14
N HIS A 3 -0.51 -19.86 -4.50
CA HIS A 3 -1.14 -18.72 -5.19
C HIS A 3 -0.06 -17.78 -5.71
N LYS A 4 0.04 -17.63 -7.04
CA LYS A 4 0.97 -16.71 -7.69
C LYS A 4 0.51 -15.27 -7.38
N LYS A 5 1.33 -14.48 -6.69
CA LYS A 5 1.02 -13.06 -6.45
C LYS A 5 0.93 -12.33 -7.80
N LYS A 6 -0.22 -11.69 -8.06
CA LYS A 6 -0.39 -10.82 -9.23
C LYS A 6 0.38 -9.52 -8.98
N SER A 7 1.28 -9.16 -9.89
CA SER A 7 1.97 -7.86 -9.86
C SER A 7 1.17 -6.84 -10.66
N PHE A 8 0.94 -5.67 -10.08
CA PHE A 8 0.33 -4.54 -10.77
C PHE A 8 1.32 -3.38 -10.81
N PRO A 9 1.63 -2.83 -12.00
CA PRO A 9 2.44 -1.62 -12.08
C PRO A 9 1.63 -0.44 -11.53
N LEU A 10 2.19 0.27 -10.56
CA LEU A 10 1.59 1.48 -9.99
C LEU A 10 2.33 2.70 -10.54
N SER A 11 1.62 3.55 -11.27
CA SER A 11 2.15 4.86 -11.68
C SER A 11 1.83 5.89 -10.60
N VAL A 12 2.86 6.52 -10.04
CA VAL A 12 2.76 7.60 -9.07
C VAL A 12 3.65 8.75 -9.49
N TYR A 13 3.38 9.94 -8.96
CA TYR A 13 4.25 11.08 -9.15
C TYR A 13 5.67 10.80 -8.61
N PRO A 14 6.72 11.33 -9.25
CA PRO A 14 8.11 11.11 -8.83
C PRO A 14 8.36 11.48 -7.36
N GLU A 15 7.76 12.58 -6.90
CA GLU A 15 7.92 13.04 -5.50
C GLU A 15 7.31 12.02 -4.52
N THR A 16 6.17 11.44 -4.88
CA THR A 16 5.52 10.40 -4.07
C THR A 16 6.36 9.12 -4.04
N ALA A 17 6.96 8.72 -5.17
CA ALA A 17 7.84 7.57 -5.22
C ALA A 17 9.09 7.76 -4.34
N ALA A 18 9.68 8.96 -4.36
CA ALA A 18 10.82 9.31 -3.52
C ALA A 18 10.46 9.22 -2.03
N GLU A 19 9.30 9.75 -1.66
CA GLU A 19 8.83 9.73 -0.27
C GLU A 19 8.53 8.30 0.21
N ILE A 20 7.88 7.47 -0.62
CA ILE A 20 7.67 6.05 -0.31
C ILE A 20 9.00 5.35 -0.06
N LYS A 21 10.01 5.58 -0.92
CA LYS A 21 11.35 4.98 -0.73
C LYS A 21 12.01 5.45 0.57
N ARG A 22 11.91 6.74 0.90
CA ARG A 22 12.44 7.31 2.13
C ARG A 22 11.83 6.66 3.37
N LEU A 23 10.50 6.53 3.39
CA LEU A 23 9.75 5.89 4.48
C LEU A 23 10.07 4.40 4.61
N CYS A 24 10.18 3.70 3.49
CA CYS A 24 10.54 2.28 3.47
C CYS A 24 11.94 2.04 4.02
N LYS A 25 12.92 2.87 3.63
CA LYS A 25 14.29 2.80 4.14
C LYS A 25 14.36 3.05 5.64
N ALA A 26 13.64 4.05 6.15
CA ALA A 26 13.61 4.36 7.58
C ALA A 26 13.00 3.24 8.43
N ARG A 27 12.18 2.38 7.82
CA ARG A 27 11.46 1.28 8.49
C ARG A 27 12.04 -0.10 8.19
N ASP A 28 13.13 -0.16 7.43
CA ASP A 28 13.71 -1.40 6.89
C ASP A 28 12.65 -2.32 6.26
N GLU A 29 11.75 -1.73 5.48
CA GLU A 29 10.57 -2.42 4.93
C GLU A 29 10.59 -2.38 3.40
N ARG A 30 10.12 -3.46 2.75
CA ARG A 30 9.97 -3.48 1.29
C ARG A 30 8.79 -2.60 0.86
N PRO A 31 8.91 -1.80 -0.22
CA PRO A 31 7.84 -0.92 -0.69
C PRO A 31 6.51 -1.64 -0.95
N ALA A 32 6.55 -2.86 -1.48
CA ALA A 32 5.34 -3.66 -1.69
C ALA A 32 4.61 -3.95 -0.37
N THR A 33 5.33 -4.38 0.67
CA THR A 33 4.75 -4.66 2.00
C THR A 33 4.17 -3.39 2.63
N PHE A 34 4.90 -2.29 2.53
CA PHE A 34 4.44 -0.99 3.03
C PHE A 34 3.13 -0.55 2.36
N LEU A 35 3.09 -0.62 1.02
CA LEU A 35 1.92 -0.25 0.22
C LEU A 35 0.73 -1.19 0.47
N ASP A 36 0.95 -2.50 0.52
CA ASP A 36 -0.09 -3.48 0.85
C ASP A 36 -0.76 -3.15 2.19
N ARG A 37 0.05 -2.83 3.22
CA ARG A 37 -0.46 -2.43 4.54
C ARG A 37 -1.16 -1.08 4.53
N ALA A 38 -0.69 -0.12 3.74
CA ALA A 38 -1.34 1.18 3.60
C ALA A 38 -2.71 1.04 2.92
N ILE A 39 -2.77 0.31 1.80
CA ILE A 39 -3.99 0.03 1.04
C ILE A 39 -4.99 -0.75 1.90
N ALA A 40 -4.55 -1.81 2.61
CA ALA A 40 -5.44 -2.59 3.47
C ALA A 40 -6.05 -1.75 4.60
N ARG A 41 -5.29 -0.82 5.19
CA ARG A 41 -5.81 0.12 6.19
C ARG A 41 -6.86 1.06 5.60
N GLU A 42 -6.61 1.56 4.39
CA GLU A 42 -7.51 2.48 3.72
C GLU A 42 -8.81 1.79 3.27
N ILE A 43 -8.72 0.58 2.72
CA ILE A 43 -9.90 -0.25 2.40
C ILE A 43 -10.71 -0.52 3.67
N LYS A 44 -10.06 -0.89 4.78
CA LYS A 44 -10.74 -1.10 6.07
C LYS A 44 -11.41 0.17 6.60
N ARG A 45 -10.80 1.34 6.37
CA ARG A 45 -11.37 2.64 6.74
C ARG A 45 -12.61 2.95 5.91
N MET A 46 -12.55 2.75 4.60
CA MET A 46 -13.68 2.94 3.68
C MET A 46 -14.84 1.97 4.01
N GLY A 47 -14.55 0.68 4.19
CA GLY A 47 -15.58 -0.32 4.53
C GLY A 47 -16.19 -0.16 5.92
N LYS A 48 -15.59 0.63 6.82
CA LYS A 48 -16.20 1.04 8.10
C LYS A 48 -17.07 2.30 7.98
N GLY A 49 -17.02 3.01 6.85
CA GLY A 49 -17.82 4.20 6.58
C GLY A 49 -19.27 3.89 6.18
N GLU A 50 -19.55 2.68 5.70
CA GLU A 50 -20.89 2.29 5.19
C GLU A 50 -21.82 1.69 6.25
N SER A 51 -21.41 1.58 7.52
CA SER A 51 -22.26 1.01 8.59
C SER A 51 -22.94 2.05 9.49
N LYS A 52 -23.17 3.27 8.99
CA LYS A 52 -23.98 4.30 9.66
C LYS A 52 -24.95 4.97 8.69
N THR A 53 -25.89 4.20 8.16
CA THR A 53 -27.18 4.69 7.66
C THR A 53 -28.21 3.59 7.81
#